data_AF-A0A6I7PFZ1-F1
#
_entry.id   AF-A0A6I7PFZ1-F1
#
_cell.length_a   1.000
_cell.length_b   1.000
_cell.length_c   1.000
_cell.angle_alpha   90.00
_cell.angle_beta   90.00
_cell.angle_gamma   90.00
#
_symmetry.space_group_name_H-M   'P 1'
#
loop_
_entity.id
_entity.type
_entity.pdbx_description
1 polymer ?
#
loop_
_entity_poly.entity_id
_entity_poly.type
_entity_poly.pdbx_seq_one_letter_code
_entity_poly.pdbx_strand_id
1 'polypeptide(L)'
;MYGSERFRRRLLKIPRTHPDASPEQRVDLARSGFAGCLSGFPEGLVDDLFEYFHDKNAPLLQANATLPEYGERMGALLDLFLLDYDVQGDPLPREDWEFIRDSIDAFAVDMDMDVVNYVMALIVEKGAL
;
A
#
# COMPACT_ATOMS: atom_id res chain seq x y z
N MET A 1 10.01 -11.92 6.13
CA MET A 1 9.89 -11.84 4.65
C MET A 1 8.79 -10.85 4.39
N TYR A 2 9.19 -9.71 3.83
CA TYR A 2 8.47 -8.44 3.83
C TYR A 2 7.13 -8.55 3.09
N GLY A 3 6.04 -8.04 3.68
CA GLY A 3 4.71 -8.14 3.06
C GLY A 3 4.65 -7.41 1.72
N SER A 4 5.38 -6.30 1.57
CA SER A 4 5.57 -5.63 0.28
C SER A 4 6.29 -6.51 -0.75
N GLU A 5 7.31 -7.29 -0.36
CA GLU A 5 8.01 -8.21 -1.25
C GLU A 5 7.06 -9.32 -1.74
N ARG A 6 6.18 -9.82 -0.86
CA ARG A 6 5.14 -10.78 -1.23
C ARG A 6 4.16 -10.18 -2.23
N PHE A 7 3.72 -8.94 -2.00
CA PHE A 7 2.86 -8.20 -2.92
C PHE A 7 3.53 -8.02 -4.29
N ARG A 8 4.74 -7.48 -4.32
CA ARG A 8 5.56 -7.28 -5.54
C ARG A 8 5.72 -8.58 -6.33
N ARG A 9 6.05 -9.68 -5.66
CA ARG A 9 6.17 -11.00 -6.31
C ARG A 9 4.85 -11.50 -6.91
N ARG A 10 3.70 -11.21 -6.30
CA ARG A 10 2.38 -11.56 -6.84
C ARG A 10 2.06 -10.70 -8.06
N LEU A 11 2.28 -9.39 -7.96
CA LEU A 11 2.04 -8.42 -9.02
C LEU A 11 2.85 -8.77 -10.29
N LEU A 12 4.14 -9.06 -10.14
CA LEU A 12 5.02 -9.42 -11.26
C LEU A 12 4.67 -10.76 -11.91
N LYS A 13 3.86 -11.60 -11.25
CA LYS A 13 3.35 -12.86 -11.82
C LYS A 13 2.09 -12.67 -12.65
N ILE A 14 1.33 -11.57 -12.47
CA ILE A 14 0.06 -11.33 -13.15
C ILE A 14 0.17 -11.52 -14.67
N PRO A 15 1.16 -10.94 -15.39
CA PRO A 15 1.25 -11.10 -16.85
C PRO A 15 1.51 -12.55 -17.29
N ARG A 16 2.07 -13.39 -16.40
CA ARG A 16 2.38 -14.80 -16.69
C ARG A 16 1.24 -15.73 -16.33
N THR A 17 0.50 -15.43 -15.26
CA THR A 17 -0.60 -16.29 -14.76
C THR A 17 -1.96 -15.89 -15.32
N HIS A 18 -2.12 -14.62 -15.73
CA HIS A 18 -3.33 -14.06 -16.32
C HIS A 18 -2.96 -13.17 -17.53
N PRO A 19 -2.44 -13.76 -18.63
CA PRO A 19 -1.99 -12.99 -19.79
C PRO A 19 -3.11 -12.17 -20.44
N ASP A 20 -4.34 -12.67 -20.38
CA ASP A 20 -5.53 -12.07 -21.00
C ASP A 20 -6.36 -11.22 -20.02
N ALA A 21 -5.82 -10.90 -18.84
CA ALA A 21 -6.53 -10.09 -17.85
C ALA A 21 -6.88 -8.71 -18.40
N SER A 22 -8.15 -8.34 -18.32
CA SER A 22 -8.61 -6.98 -18.60
C SER A 22 -7.98 -5.97 -17.62
N PRO A 23 -7.98 -4.67 -17.93
CA PRO A 23 -7.57 -3.63 -16.99
C PRO A 23 -8.25 -3.76 -15.62
N GLU A 24 -9.56 -3.99 -15.59
CA GLU A 24 -10.34 -4.17 -14.37
C GLU A 24 -9.90 -5.42 -13.59
N GLN A 25 -9.72 -6.55 -14.27
CA GLN A 25 -9.23 -7.78 -13.63
C GLN A 25 -7.82 -7.62 -13.04
N ARG A 26 -6.96 -6.82 -13.66
CA ARG A 26 -5.64 -6.50 -13.10
C ARG A 26 -5.74 -5.71 -11.81
N VAL A 27 -6.67 -4.75 -11.75
CA VAL A 27 -6.97 -3.98 -10.53
C VAL A 27 -7.46 -4.92 -9.44
N ASP A 28 -8.41 -5.81 -9.73
CA ASP A 28 -8.93 -6.78 -8.76
C ASP A 28 -7.85 -7.72 -8.23
N LEU A 29 -6.96 -8.21 -9.10
CA LEU A 29 -5.83 -9.05 -8.72
C LEU A 29 -4.82 -8.30 -7.84
N ALA A 30 -4.55 -7.02 -8.16
CA ALA A 30 -3.71 -6.17 -7.33
C ALA A 30 -4.35 -5.89 -5.97
N ARG A 31 -5.64 -5.53 -5.94
CA ARG A 31 -6.41 -5.29 -4.70
C ARG A 31 -6.40 -6.50 -3.79
N SER A 32 -6.73 -7.68 -4.33
CA SER A 32 -6.68 -8.93 -3.58
C SER A 32 -5.27 -9.24 -3.06
N GLY A 33 -4.24 -8.96 -3.86
CA GLY A 33 -2.85 -9.10 -3.45
C GLY A 33 -2.46 -8.20 -2.29
N PHE A 34 -2.91 -6.94 -2.33
CA PHE A 34 -2.66 -5.91 -1.33
C PHE A 34 -3.40 -6.22 -0.02
N ALA A 35 -4.72 -6.45 -0.09
CA ALA A 35 -5.54 -6.81 1.06
C ALA A 35 -5.04 -8.07 1.77
N GLY A 36 -4.57 -9.06 1.00
CA GLY A 36 -3.95 -10.27 1.56
C GLY A 36 -2.62 -10.04 2.31
N CYS A 37 -2.01 -8.86 2.21
CA CYS A 37 -0.85 -8.47 3.01
C CYS A 37 -1.25 -7.76 4.31
N LEU A 38 -2.44 -7.14 4.33
CA LEU A 38 -3.00 -6.40 5.48
C LEU A 38 -4.22 -7.12 6.08
N SER A 39 -4.27 -8.45 6.03
CA SER A 39 -5.47 -9.22 6.41
C SER A 39 -5.89 -9.13 7.89
N GLY A 40 -5.07 -8.49 8.74
CA GLY A 40 -5.38 -8.21 10.15
C GLY A 40 -5.88 -6.79 10.40
N PHE A 41 -5.98 -5.95 9.38
CA PHE A 41 -6.44 -4.57 9.46
C PHE A 41 -7.94 -4.46 9.15
N PRO A 42 -8.62 -3.40 9.61
CA PRO A 42 -10.00 -3.13 9.23
C PRO A 42 -10.18 -3.06 7.72
N GLU A 43 -11.20 -3.73 7.18
CA GLU A 43 -11.43 -3.82 5.73
C GLU A 43 -11.58 -2.43 5.10
N GLY A 44 -12.33 -1.52 5.75
CA GLY A 44 -12.50 -0.14 5.30
C GLY A 44 -11.17 0.61 5.17
N LEU A 45 -10.25 0.45 6.14
CA LEU A 45 -8.91 1.03 6.05
C LEU A 45 -8.15 0.47 4.85
N VAL A 46 -8.17 -0.85 4.67
CA VAL A 46 -7.44 -1.51 3.58
C VAL A 46 -7.96 -1.06 2.21
N ASP A 47 -9.28 -0.90 2.07
CA ASP A 47 -9.92 -0.39 0.86
C ASP A 47 -9.55 1.07 0.61
N ASP A 48 -9.67 1.95 1.61
CA ASP A 48 -9.31 3.37 1.49
C ASP A 48 -7.85 3.55 1.08
N LEU A 49 -6.94 2.82 1.75
CA LEU A 49 -5.51 2.82 1.44
C LEU A 49 -5.23 2.34 0.02
N PHE A 50 -5.87 1.25 -0.39
CA PHE A 50 -5.69 0.72 -1.75
C PHE A 50 -6.20 1.70 -2.79
N GLU A 51 -7.40 2.25 -2.61
CA GLU A 51 -8.04 3.18 -3.56
C GLU A 51 -7.19 4.44 -3.76
N TYR A 52 -6.80 5.11 -2.66
CA TYR A 52 -6.00 6.32 -2.73
C TYR A 52 -4.67 6.11 -3.48
N PHE A 53 -3.91 5.07 -3.11
CA PHE A 53 -2.61 4.82 -3.75
C PHE A 53 -2.76 4.23 -5.16
N HIS A 54 -3.80 3.43 -5.40
CA HIS A 54 -4.09 2.93 -6.74
C HIS A 54 -4.40 4.08 -7.68
N ASP A 55 -5.29 5.00 -7.34
CA ASP A 55 -5.71 6.08 -8.22
C ASP A 55 -4.53 6.97 -8.66
N LYS A 56 -3.59 7.24 -7.74
CA LYS A 56 -2.37 7.99 -8.05
C LYS A 56 -1.41 7.25 -8.98
N ASN A 57 -1.46 5.92 -8.98
CA ASN A 57 -0.51 5.06 -9.68
C ASN A 57 -1.16 4.18 -10.77
N ALA A 58 -2.46 4.36 -11.04
CA ALA A 58 -3.25 3.48 -11.90
C ALA A 58 -2.65 3.26 -13.30
N PRO A 59 -2.05 4.28 -13.96
CA PRO A 59 -1.38 4.07 -15.25
C PRO A 59 -0.24 3.05 -15.20
N LEU A 60 0.47 2.94 -14.07
CA LEU A 60 1.62 2.03 -13.92
C LEU A 60 1.19 0.56 -13.86
N LEU A 61 -0.04 0.27 -13.42
CA LEU A 61 -0.59 -1.09 -13.37
C LEU A 61 -0.91 -1.66 -14.76
N GLN A 62 -1.18 -0.79 -15.73
CA GLN A 62 -1.70 -1.20 -17.03
C GLN A 62 -0.61 -1.74 -17.96
N ALA A 63 0.64 -1.31 -17.80
CA ALA A 63 1.75 -1.77 -18.63
C ALA A 63 2.68 -2.72 -17.87
N ASN A 64 3.03 -3.86 -18.49
CA ASN A 64 3.92 -4.85 -17.87
C ASN A 64 5.31 -4.29 -17.50
N ALA A 65 5.79 -3.30 -18.27
CA ALA A 65 7.08 -2.66 -18.05
C ALA A 65 7.11 -1.77 -16.78
N THR A 66 5.96 -1.25 -16.35
CA THR A 66 5.81 -0.36 -15.20
C THR A 66 5.28 -1.06 -13.95
N LEU A 67 4.94 -2.36 -14.04
CA LEU A 67 4.52 -3.16 -12.88
C LEU A 67 5.55 -3.16 -11.73
N PRO A 68 6.88 -3.25 -11.97
CA PRO A 68 7.83 -3.14 -10.87
C PRO A 68 7.68 -1.82 -10.12
N GLU A 69 7.54 -0.70 -10.84
CA GLU A 69 7.37 0.62 -10.23
C GLU A 69 6.05 0.73 -9.45
N TYR A 70 4.93 0.24 -10.01
CA TYR A 70 3.66 0.15 -9.27
C TYR A 70 3.83 -0.66 -7.97
N GLY A 71 4.57 -1.76 -8.06
CA GLY A 71 4.88 -2.63 -6.93
C GLY A 71 5.69 -1.95 -5.83
N GLU A 72 6.68 -1.13 -6.17
CA GLU A 72 7.46 -0.33 -5.21
C GLU A 72 6.58 0.74 -4.54
N ARG A 73 5.78 1.49 -5.33
CA ARG A 73 4.91 2.56 -4.80
C ARG A 73 3.88 2.04 -3.80
N MET A 74 3.18 0.97 -4.14
CA MET A 74 2.23 0.32 -3.23
C MET A 74 2.96 -0.41 -2.08
N GLY A 75 4.19 -0.89 -2.34
CA GLY A 75 5.03 -1.61 -1.40
C GLY A 75 5.45 -0.75 -0.22
N ALA A 76 5.85 0.50 -0.47
CA ALA A 76 6.20 1.46 0.57
C ALA A 76 5.08 1.65 1.62
N LEU A 77 3.83 1.70 1.16
CA LEU A 77 2.66 1.76 2.04
C LEU A 77 2.49 0.47 2.86
N LEU A 78 2.66 -0.69 2.23
CA LEU A 78 2.60 -1.97 2.96
C LEU A 78 3.68 -2.04 4.03
N ASP A 79 4.90 -1.61 3.72
CA ASP A 79 6.01 -1.63 4.68
C ASP A 79 5.75 -0.70 5.87
N LEU A 80 5.06 0.43 5.65
CA LEU A 80 4.59 1.31 6.73
C LEU A 80 3.64 0.61 7.70
N PHE A 81 2.60 -0.04 7.21
CA PHE A 81 1.65 -0.75 8.06
C PHE A 81 2.20 -2.07 8.62
N LEU A 82 3.34 -2.53 8.12
CA LEU A 82 4.05 -3.72 8.59
C LEU A 82 5.27 -3.41 9.46
N LEU A 83 5.39 -2.17 9.94
CA LEU A 83 6.44 -1.72 10.87
C LEU A 83 7.87 -1.76 10.29
N ASP A 84 8.02 -1.66 8.98
CA ASP A 84 9.30 -1.87 8.27
C ASP A 84 9.59 -0.79 7.22
N TYR A 85 8.96 0.37 7.34
CA TYR A 85 9.12 1.44 6.36
C TYR A 85 10.51 2.08 6.40
N ASP A 86 11.22 2.01 5.27
CA ASP A 86 12.49 2.70 5.07
C ASP A 86 12.24 4.15 4.64
N VAL A 87 12.21 5.01 5.64
CA VAL A 87 12.10 6.46 5.53
C VAL A 87 13.13 7.10 4.57
N GLN A 88 14.35 6.56 4.47
CA GLN A 88 15.40 7.14 3.64
C GLN A 88 15.33 6.61 2.21
N GLY A 89 14.95 5.34 2.04
CA GLY A 89 14.81 4.68 0.76
C GLY A 89 13.58 5.13 -0.04
N ASP A 90 12.43 5.25 0.63
CA ASP A 90 11.12 5.38 -0.04
C ASP A 90 10.28 6.55 0.49
N PRO A 91 10.76 7.80 0.44
CA PRO A 91 10.08 8.93 1.06
C PRO A 91 8.70 9.18 0.45
N LEU A 92 7.66 9.04 1.28
CA LEU A 92 6.30 9.42 0.93
C LEU A 92 6.17 10.96 0.90
N PRO A 93 5.49 11.53 -0.10
CA PRO A 93 5.17 12.95 -0.16
C PRO A 93 4.22 13.37 0.98
N ARG A 94 4.20 14.67 1.30
CA ARG A 94 3.39 15.22 2.40
C ARG A 94 1.91 14.86 2.32
N GLU A 95 1.33 14.94 1.12
CA GLU A 95 -0.09 14.62 0.88
C GLU A 95 -0.44 13.16 1.24
N ASP A 96 0.51 12.23 1.07
CA ASP A 96 0.32 10.83 1.44
C ASP A 96 0.30 10.68 2.97
N TRP A 97 1.19 11.41 3.67
CA TRP A 97 1.20 11.43 5.14
C TRP A 97 -0.08 12.02 5.73
N GLU A 98 -0.61 13.08 5.13
CA GLU A 98 -1.88 13.70 5.54
C GLU A 98 -3.04 12.70 5.39
N PHE A 99 -3.11 12.01 4.25
CA PHE A 99 -4.11 10.97 4.02
C PHE A 99 -3.98 9.80 5.00
N ILE A 100 -2.76 9.31 5.24
CA ILE A 100 -2.50 8.19 6.16
C ILE A 100 -2.90 8.57 7.59
N ARG A 101 -2.60 9.80 8.03
CA ARG A 101 -3.03 10.29 9.35
C ARG A 101 -4.55 10.25 9.49
N ASP A 102 -5.25 10.85 8.53
CA ASP A 102 -6.71 10.95 8.56
C ASP A 102 -7.36 9.54 8.50
N SER A 103 -6.74 8.61 7.77
CA SER A 103 -7.16 7.19 7.73
C SER A 103 -6.94 6.49 9.07
N ILE A 104 -5.78 6.66 9.71
CA ILE A 104 -5.52 6.08 11.03
C ILE A 104 -6.49 6.64 12.06
N ASP A 105 -6.72 7.96 12.08
CA ASP A 105 -7.64 8.59 13.03
C ASP A 105 -9.07 8.02 12.90
N ALA A 106 -9.50 7.65 11.69
CA ALA A 106 -10.81 7.04 11.45
C ALA A 106 -10.91 5.58 11.94
N PHE A 107 -9.81 4.82 11.93
CA PHE A 107 -9.80 3.38 12.20
C PHE A 107 -8.99 2.96 13.45
N ALA A 108 -8.38 3.90 14.18
CA ALA A 108 -7.42 3.63 15.25
C ALA A 108 -7.95 2.71 16.35
N VAL A 109 -9.25 2.78 16.65
CA VAL A 109 -9.89 1.96 17.70
C VAL A 109 -9.86 0.46 17.36
N ASP A 110 -9.87 0.13 16.07
CA ASP A 110 -9.91 -1.24 15.56
C ASP A 110 -8.53 -1.74 15.08
N MET A 111 -7.48 -0.94 15.28
CA MET A 111 -6.11 -1.25 14.87
C MET A 111 -5.24 -1.71 16.05
N ASP A 112 -4.19 -2.46 15.73
CA ASP A 112 -3.13 -2.75 16.70
C ASP A 112 -2.43 -1.43 17.11
N MET A 113 -2.39 -1.17 18.42
CA MET A 113 -1.80 0.04 18.98
C MET A 113 -0.31 0.18 18.65
N ASP A 114 0.44 -0.91 18.48
CA ASP A 114 1.84 -0.83 18.09
C ASP A 114 1.98 -0.25 16.68
N VAL A 115 1.07 -0.61 15.77
CA VAL A 115 1.02 -0.04 14.41
C VAL A 115 0.60 1.42 14.45
N VAL A 116 -0.47 1.74 15.18
CA VAL A 116 -0.92 3.14 15.33
C VAL A 116 0.22 4.01 15.86
N ASN A 117 0.87 3.60 16.95
CA ASN A 117 1.97 4.35 17.55
C ASN A 117 3.15 4.51 16.60
N TYR A 118 3.54 3.45 15.89
CA TYR A 118 4.62 3.48 14.92
C TYR A 118 4.35 4.48 13.78
N VAL A 119 3.18 4.37 13.13
CA VAL A 119 2.87 5.23 12.00
C VAL A 119 2.67 6.68 12.45
N MET A 120 2.05 6.92 13.61
CA MET A 120 1.90 8.26 14.16
C MET A 120 3.24 8.91 14.50
N ALA A 121 4.21 8.15 15.04
CA ALA A 121 5.56 8.67 15.26
C ALA A 121 6.21 9.13 13.94
N LEU A 122 6.09 8.33 12.87
CA LEU A 122 6.59 8.69 11.55
C LEU A 122 5.86 9.89 10.94
N ILE A 123 4.55 9.99 11.08
CA ILE A 123 3.76 11.15 10.64
C ILE A 123 4.28 12.43 11.33
N VAL A 124 4.47 12.39 12.65
CA VAL A 124 4.98 13.54 13.41
C VAL A 124 6.40 13.93 12.96
N GLU A 125 7.26 12.95 12.67
CA GLU A 125 8.61 13.20 12.16
C GLU A 125 8.64 13.73 10.72
N LYS A 126 7.71 13.32 9.86
CA LYS A 126 7.71 13.61 8.41
C LYS A 126 6.85 14.78 7.98
N GLY A 127 5.81 15.07 8.75
CA GLY A 127 4.81 16.08 8.46
C GLY A 127 4.35 16.73 9.74
N ALA A 128 5.31 17.26 10.53
CA ALA A 128 5.15 18.17 11.66
C ALA A 128 3.74 18.72 11.88
N LEU A 129 3.26 18.71 13.14
CA LEU A 129 2.07 19.45 13.61
C LEU A 129 1.78 20.73 12.81
#